data_AF-A7HF52-F1
#
_entry.id   AF-A7HF52-F1
#
_cell.length_a   1.000
_cell.length_b   1.000
_cell.length_c   1.000
_cell.angle_alpha   90.00
_cell.angle_beta   90.00
_cell.angle_gamma   90.00
#
_symmetry.space_group_name_H-M   'P 1'
#
loop_
_entity.id
_entity.type
_entity.pdbx_description
1 polymer ?
#
loop_
_entity_poly.entity_id
_entity_poly.type
_entity_poly.pdbx_seq_one_letter_code
_entity_poly.pdbx_strand_id
1 'polypeptide(L)'
;MKRFAFDPRPRTPRLAATALVAAGLLLAACGGGDSSGDGGGEGGGTPTTDGTLAGTARKGPVASGTVTAFAVTNGAKGALLATGHTDSQGRFTMRVGSYSGPLLVKLRSGTYTDEATNATMPMGAADVMTCAVPSFAAGSSTMVQVTPLTSMAQVMAQGMPGGMTEANVDSANSSVGSYFSCGDILHTIPMDPLVSGSGADATQETKNYGMTLAAMSQYAMMLGMTGSSSGMVTAMMQDASDGTMNGMMGSTQVSMGGMGGMMGGTMTMPSATGTTELATAMGQFITSNMNRSGVPLADMQPLMNKLSASSGELR
;
A
#
# COMPACT_ATOMS: atom_id res chain seq x y z
N MET A 1 -19.29 52.08 -57.49
CA MET A 1 -20.35 51.35 -56.76
C MET A 1 -19.77 50.97 -55.39
N LYS A 2 -19.81 51.87 -54.41
CA LYS A 2 -20.67 51.82 -53.20
C LYS A 2 -20.80 50.42 -52.55
N ARG A 3 -20.35 50.36 -51.27
CA ARG A 3 -20.88 49.59 -50.12
C ARG A 3 -20.42 48.13 -50.02
N PHE A 4 -20.12 47.53 -48.86
CA PHE A 4 -20.16 47.88 -47.43
C PHE A 4 -19.17 46.95 -46.70
N ALA A 5 -18.47 47.46 -45.68
CA ALA A 5 -17.77 46.64 -44.69
C ALA A 5 -18.76 45.98 -43.72
N PHE A 6 -18.49 44.75 -43.30
CA PHE A 6 -19.26 44.07 -42.23
C PHE A 6 -18.31 43.48 -41.18
N ASP A 7 -18.33 44.11 -40.01
CA ASP A 7 -17.81 43.64 -38.72
C ASP A 7 -18.89 42.78 -38.04
N PRO A 8 -18.55 41.61 -37.48
CA PRO A 8 -19.32 41.05 -36.39
C PRO A 8 -18.47 40.81 -35.14
N ARG A 9 -18.63 41.70 -34.15
CA ARG A 9 -18.28 41.48 -32.74
C ARG A 9 -18.96 40.22 -32.17
N PRO A 10 -18.33 39.53 -31.21
CA PRO A 10 -18.95 38.40 -30.51
C PRO A 10 -20.10 38.87 -29.60
N ARG A 11 -21.26 38.21 -29.72
CA ARG A 11 -22.42 38.38 -28.86
C ARG A 11 -22.29 37.47 -27.63
N THR A 12 -22.30 38.08 -26.45
CA THR A 12 -22.55 37.40 -25.17
C THR A 12 -24.05 37.05 -25.06
N PRO A 13 -24.41 35.85 -24.58
CA PRO A 13 -25.73 35.62 -24.04
C PRO A 13 -25.73 35.80 -22.51
N ARG A 14 -26.69 36.61 -22.06
CA ARG A 14 -27.03 36.91 -20.67
C ARG A 14 -27.76 35.74 -19.99
N LEU A 15 -27.67 35.75 -18.65
CA LEU A 15 -28.38 34.91 -17.69
C LEU A 15 -29.88 34.74 -17.96
N ALA A 16 -30.39 33.54 -17.67
CA ALA A 16 -31.77 33.34 -17.26
C ALA A 16 -31.79 32.40 -16.04
N ALA A 17 -32.22 32.96 -14.91
CA ALA A 17 -32.51 32.26 -13.67
C ALA A 17 -33.80 31.43 -13.81
N THR A 18 -33.81 30.21 -13.29
CA THR A 18 -35.07 29.50 -13.01
C THR A 18 -34.99 28.89 -11.62
N ALA A 19 -35.90 29.34 -10.75
CA ALA A 19 -36.11 28.86 -9.40
C ALA A 19 -36.87 27.52 -9.42
N LEU A 20 -36.53 26.61 -8.52
CA LEU A 20 -37.44 25.54 -8.10
C LEU A 20 -37.39 25.38 -6.57
N VAL A 21 -38.58 25.21 -6.03
CA VAL A 21 -39.01 25.41 -4.65
C VAL A 21 -38.71 24.21 -3.75
N ALA A 22 -38.61 24.54 -2.46
CA ALA A 22 -38.37 23.72 -1.28
C ALA A 22 -39.26 22.48 -1.08
N ALA A 23 -38.70 21.48 -0.40
CA ALA A 23 -39.42 20.66 0.57
C ALA A 23 -38.41 20.07 1.59
N GLY A 24 -38.45 20.57 2.82
CA GLY A 24 -37.76 19.99 3.96
C GLY A 24 -38.64 18.95 4.65
N LEU A 25 -38.01 17.90 5.19
CA LEU A 25 -38.59 17.10 6.26
C LEU A 25 -37.54 16.95 7.38
N LEU A 26 -37.80 17.66 8.47
CA LEU A 26 -37.28 17.37 9.80
C LEU A 26 -38.21 16.33 10.42
N LEU A 27 -37.66 15.19 10.86
CA LEU A 27 -38.33 14.29 11.78
C LEU A 27 -37.56 14.29 13.08
N ALA A 28 -37.99 15.17 13.99
CA ALA A 28 -37.79 15.00 15.41
C ALA A 28 -38.86 14.02 15.91
N ALA A 29 -38.44 12.87 16.42
CA ALA A 29 -39.29 11.98 17.19
C ALA A 29 -38.80 12.01 18.64
N CYS A 30 -39.45 12.85 19.45
CA CYS A 30 -39.48 12.74 20.90
C CYS A 30 -40.87 12.22 21.24
N GLY A 31 -40.96 11.04 21.85
CA GLY A 31 -42.20 10.44 22.31
C GLY A 31 -41.93 9.56 23.51
N GLY A 32 -42.17 10.11 24.70
CA GLY A 32 -42.27 9.35 25.95
C GLY A 32 -43.72 8.90 26.17
N GLY A 33 -43.89 7.72 26.74
CA GLY A 33 -45.18 7.18 27.16
C GLY A 33 -44.97 5.97 28.05
N ASP A 34 -45.26 6.13 29.34
CA ASP A 34 -45.24 5.07 30.34
C ASP A 34 -46.51 4.21 30.24
N SER A 35 -46.37 2.89 30.17
CA SER A 35 -47.43 1.95 30.56
C SER A 35 -46.87 0.56 30.84
N SER A 36 -47.21 0.03 32.02
CA SER A 36 -46.88 -1.29 32.53
C SER A 36 -47.58 -2.41 31.75
N GLY A 37 -46.92 -3.56 31.57
CA GLY A 37 -47.60 -4.83 31.22
C GLY A 37 -46.82 -5.77 30.30
N ASP A 38 -46.16 -6.75 30.92
CA ASP A 38 -46.00 -8.17 30.57
C ASP A 38 -45.80 -8.67 29.11
N GLY A 39 -44.70 -9.41 28.91
CA GLY A 39 -44.62 -10.64 28.10
C GLY A 39 -44.60 -10.57 26.57
N GLY A 40 -43.45 -10.91 25.95
CA GLY A 40 -43.40 -11.44 24.57
C GLY A 40 -42.19 -10.94 23.77
N GLY A 41 -41.14 -11.77 23.68
CA GLY A 41 -39.92 -11.43 22.96
C GLY A 41 -40.02 -11.57 21.44
N GLU A 42 -39.48 -10.58 20.73
CA GLU A 42 -38.92 -10.71 19.39
C GLU A 42 -37.64 -9.87 19.34
N GLY A 43 -36.50 -10.55 19.18
CA GLY A 43 -35.18 -9.93 19.13
C GLY A 43 -35.01 -9.13 17.85
N GLY A 44 -35.39 -7.86 17.89
CA GLY A 44 -34.96 -6.84 16.94
C GLY A 44 -33.47 -6.57 17.12
N GLY A 45 -32.63 -7.42 16.51
CA GLY A 45 -31.20 -7.17 16.41
C GLY A 45 -30.99 -5.85 15.66
N THR A 46 -30.45 -4.86 16.35
CA THR A 46 -29.89 -3.65 15.73
C THR A 46 -29.01 -4.11 14.57
N PRO A 47 -29.13 -3.53 13.35
CA PRO A 47 -28.25 -3.92 12.25
C PRO A 47 -26.81 -3.73 12.73
N THR A 48 -26.08 -4.83 12.88
CA THR A 48 -24.64 -4.78 13.14
C THR A 48 -24.02 -4.14 11.92
N THR A 49 -23.51 -2.92 12.07
CA THR A 49 -22.77 -2.24 11.01
C THR A 49 -21.48 -3.03 10.78
N ASP A 50 -21.48 -3.92 9.79
CA ASP A 50 -20.31 -4.71 9.44
C ASP A 50 -19.24 -3.80 8.82
N GLY A 51 -18.08 -3.74 9.47
CA GLY A 51 -16.89 -3.10 8.91
C GLY A 51 -16.41 -3.82 7.66
N THR A 52 -16.01 -3.05 6.66
CA THR A 52 -15.46 -3.56 5.40
C THR A 52 -14.01 -3.12 5.25
N LEU A 53 -13.13 -4.09 5.05
CA LEU A 53 -11.74 -3.85 4.70
C LEU A 53 -11.55 -4.18 3.23
N ALA A 54 -11.18 -3.18 2.45
CA ALA A 54 -10.80 -3.32 1.05
C ALA A 54 -9.33 -2.97 0.87
N GLY A 55 -8.76 -3.32 -0.26
CA GLY A 55 -7.39 -2.93 -0.55
C GLY A 55 -6.83 -3.51 -1.83
N THR A 56 -5.56 -3.22 -2.06
CA THR A 56 -4.78 -3.69 -3.20
C THR A 56 -3.46 -4.27 -2.75
N ALA A 57 -3.16 -5.49 -3.20
CA ALA A 57 -1.87 -6.13 -3.02
C ALA A 57 -0.96 -5.85 -4.20
N ARG A 58 0.23 -5.25 -3.94
CA ARG A 58 1.06 -4.70 -5.02
C ARG A 58 2.57 -4.90 -4.86
N LYS A 59 3.11 -5.62 -5.82
CA LYS A 59 4.50 -5.86 -6.25
C LYS A 59 4.33 -6.40 -7.69
N GLY A 60 3.81 -5.55 -8.56
CA GLY A 60 2.81 -5.90 -9.56
C GLY A 60 1.46 -6.28 -8.92
N PRO A 61 0.32 -6.14 -9.61
CA PRO A 61 -0.95 -6.64 -9.08
C PRO A 61 -0.84 -8.14 -8.72
N VAL A 62 -0.99 -8.48 -7.43
CA VAL A 62 -0.85 -9.88 -6.98
C VAL A 62 -2.20 -10.58 -7.14
N ALA A 63 -2.33 -11.45 -8.13
CA ALA A 63 -3.54 -12.22 -8.41
C ALA A 63 -3.64 -13.49 -7.57
N SER A 64 -4.86 -13.84 -7.16
CA SER A 64 -5.18 -15.11 -6.46
C SER A 64 -4.38 -15.35 -5.17
N GLY A 65 -3.87 -14.29 -4.54
CA GLY A 65 -3.24 -14.36 -3.23
C GLY A 65 -4.28 -14.49 -2.14
N THR A 66 -3.96 -15.22 -1.07
CA THR A 66 -4.82 -15.31 0.11
C THR A 66 -4.53 -14.14 1.03
N VAL A 67 -5.56 -13.33 1.31
CA VAL A 67 -5.50 -12.21 2.25
C VAL A 67 -6.19 -12.61 3.54
N THR A 68 -5.52 -12.41 4.67
CA THR A 68 -6.04 -12.69 6.01
C THR A 68 -5.92 -11.44 6.86
N ALA A 69 -7.02 -11.03 7.50
CA ALA A 69 -7.02 -9.94 8.48
C ALA A 69 -7.06 -10.52 9.90
N PHE A 70 -6.20 -10.02 10.77
CA PHE A 70 -6.11 -10.38 12.17
C PHE A 70 -6.31 -9.14 13.03
N ALA A 71 -6.96 -9.31 14.18
CA ALA A 71 -6.90 -8.33 15.25
C ALA A 71 -5.45 -8.19 15.73
N VAL A 72 -5.08 -7.01 16.24
CA VAL A 72 -3.87 -6.85 17.03
C VAL A 72 -4.26 -6.75 18.50
N THR A 73 -3.63 -7.54 19.35
CA THR A 73 -3.91 -7.61 20.79
C THR A 73 -2.59 -7.56 21.55
N ASN A 74 -2.46 -6.60 22.46
CA ASN A 74 -1.22 -6.36 23.21
C ASN A 74 0.03 -6.26 22.31
N GLY A 75 -0.11 -5.56 21.17
CA GLY A 75 0.98 -5.35 20.21
C GLY A 75 1.36 -6.57 19.36
N ALA A 76 0.65 -7.70 19.50
CA ALA A 76 0.92 -8.91 18.75
C ALA A 76 -0.28 -9.29 17.87
N LYS A 77 -0.02 -10.10 16.83
CA LYS A 77 -1.08 -10.70 16.01
C LYS A 77 -2.01 -11.54 16.89
N GLY A 78 -3.28 -11.19 16.89
CA GLY A 78 -4.35 -11.83 17.66
C GLY A 78 -5.29 -12.68 16.79
N ALA A 79 -6.58 -12.62 17.11
CA ALA A 79 -7.62 -13.44 16.48
C ALA A 79 -7.75 -13.17 14.97
N LEU A 80 -8.03 -14.23 14.20
CA LEU A 80 -8.43 -14.11 12.80
C LEU A 80 -9.80 -13.42 12.72
N LEU A 81 -9.91 -12.37 11.91
CA LEU A 81 -11.15 -11.63 11.68
C LEU A 81 -11.81 -12.05 10.37
N ALA A 82 -11.02 -12.15 9.30
CA ALA A 82 -11.54 -12.44 7.98
C ALA A 82 -10.46 -13.06 7.07
N THR A 83 -10.92 -13.78 6.04
CA THR A 83 -10.09 -14.28 4.95
C THR A 83 -10.75 -13.95 3.62
N GLY A 84 -9.95 -13.55 2.64
CA GLY A 84 -10.38 -13.26 1.29
C GLY A 84 -9.28 -13.59 0.29
N HIS A 85 -9.52 -13.25 -0.97
CA HIS A 85 -8.58 -13.48 -2.06
C HIS A 85 -8.46 -12.22 -2.92
N THR A 86 -7.30 -12.02 -3.51
CA THR A 86 -7.11 -10.96 -4.50
C THR A 86 -7.64 -11.37 -5.87
N ASP A 87 -8.25 -10.42 -6.58
CA ASP A 87 -8.62 -10.58 -7.99
C ASP A 87 -7.40 -10.42 -8.91
N SER A 88 -7.62 -10.49 -10.24
CA SER A 88 -6.55 -10.32 -11.24
C SER A 88 -5.85 -8.95 -11.21
N GLN A 89 -6.45 -7.95 -10.55
CA GLN A 89 -5.93 -6.61 -10.38
C GLN A 89 -5.35 -6.40 -8.97
N GLY A 90 -5.17 -7.48 -8.20
CA GLY A 90 -4.65 -7.43 -6.84
C GLY A 90 -5.65 -6.89 -5.81
N ARG A 91 -6.90 -6.64 -6.19
CA ARG A 91 -7.90 -6.04 -5.29
C ARG A 91 -8.52 -7.10 -4.43
N PHE A 92 -8.79 -6.77 -3.17
CA PHE A 92 -9.56 -7.62 -2.27
C PHE A 92 -10.60 -6.80 -1.52
N THR A 93 -11.62 -7.49 -1.01
CA THR A 93 -12.61 -6.93 -0.09
C THR A 93 -13.03 -8.04 0.87
N MET A 94 -13.08 -7.72 2.16
CA MET A 94 -13.50 -8.64 3.21
C MET A 94 -14.29 -7.92 4.29
N ARG A 95 -15.24 -8.63 4.90
CA ARG A 95 -15.99 -8.11 6.05
C ARG A 95 -15.26 -8.51 7.33
N VAL A 96 -14.98 -7.54 8.18
CA VAL A 96 -14.32 -7.74 9.49
C VAL A 96 -15.31 -7.63 10.66
N GLY A 97 -16.61 -7.64 10.36
CA GLY A 97 -17.70 -7.59 11.35
C GLY A 97 -17.67 -6.29 12.15
N SER A 98 -18.06 -6.37 13.42
CA SER A 98 -18.07 -5.23 14.35
C SER A 98 -16.70 -4.96 15.01
N TYR A 99 -15.60 -5.46 14.43
CA TYR A 99 -14.28 -5.28 15.01
C TYR A 99 -13.89 -3.79 15.07
N SER A 100 -13.22 -3.40 16.15
CA SER A 100 -12.59 -2.09 16.27
C SER A 100 -11.23 -2.22 16.97
N GLY A 101 -10.27 -1.43 16.51
CA GLY A 101 -8.88 -1.44 16.98
C GLY A 101 -7.87 -1.66 15.85
N PRO A 102 -6.57 -1.78 16.18
CA PRO A 102 -5.53 -2.00 15.19
C PRO A 102 -5.63 -3.38 14.54
N LEU A 103 -5.37 -3.48 13.24
CA LEU A 103 -5.42 -4.76 12.52
C LEU A 103 -4.12 -5.03 11.75
N LEU A 104 -3.83 -6.32 11.58
CA LEU A 104 -2.78 -6.81 10.70
C LEU A 104 -3.41 -7.49 9.49
N VAL A 105 -3.12 -6.97 8.30
CA VAL A 105 -3.43 -7.64 7.04
C VAL A 105 -2.20 -8.40 6.59
N LYS A 106 -2.38 -9.65 6.19
CA LYS A 106 -1.33 -10.52 5.68
C LYS A 106 -1.77 -11.18 4.38
N LEU A 107 -0.99 -10.97 3.34
CA LEU A 107 -1.06 -11.63 2.05
C LEU A 107 0.00 -12.74 1.97
N ARG A 108 -0.38 -13.88 1.40
CA ARG A 108 0.51 -14.98 1.03
C ARG A 108 0.05 -15.62 -0.28
N SER A 109 0.95 -16.34 -0.94
CA SER A 109 0.68 -17.02 -2.21
C SER A 109 0.22 -16.06 -3.31
N GLY A 110 -0.20 -16.61 -4.45
CA GLY A 110 -0.60 -15.81 -5.62
C GLY A 110 0.54 -15.60 -6.61
N THR A 111 0.24 -14.92 -7.70
CA THR A 111 1.17 -14.61 -8.79
C THR A 111 1.11 -13.13 -9.12
N TYR A 112 2.22 -12.58 -9.62
CA TYR A 112 2.31 -11.18 -10.00
C TYR A 112 3.16 -11.03 -11.25
N THR A 113 3.01 -9.92 -11.96
CA THR A 113 3.93 -9.53 -13.03
C THR A 113 5.05 -8.73 -12.39
N ASP A 114 6.26 -9.26 -12.43
CA ASP A 114 7.44 -8.60 -11.89
C ASP A 114 7.81 -7.39 -12.75
N GLU A 115 8.00 -6.23 -12.13
CA GLU A 115 8.17 -4.96 -12.84
C GLU A 115 9.43 -4.92 -13.70
N ALA A 116 10.55 -5.45 -13.22
CA ALA A 116 11.84 -5.36 -13.90
C ALA A 116 12.04 -6.39 -15.02
N THR A 117 11.34 -7.52 -14.96
CA THR A 117 11.45 -8.59 -15.96
C THR A 117 10.22 -8.71 -16.85
N ASN A 118 9.09 -8.12 -16.45
CA ASN A 118 7.76 -8.32 -17.04
C ASN A 118 7.35 -9.80 -17.12
N ALA A 119 7.97 -10.66 -16.29
CA ALA A 119 7.64 -12.07 -16.18
C ALA A 119 6.58 -12.29 -15.10
N THR A 120 5.67 -13.24 -15.32
CA THR A 120 4.77 -13.69 -14.26
C THR A 120 5.54 -14.58 -13.29
N MET A 121 5.61 -14.16 -12.02
CA MET A 121 6.29 -14.89 -10.95
C MET A 121 5.29 -15.28 -9.85
N PRO A 122 5.44 -16.47 -9.22
CA PRO A 122 4.71 -16.80 -8.00
C PRO A 122 5.28 -16.03 -6.81
N MET A 123 4.46 -15.76 -5.78
CA MET A 123 5.01 -15.48 -4.46
C MET A 123 5.71 -16.74 -3.93
N GLY A 124 6.88 -16.57 -3.32
CA GLY A 124 7.60 -17.66 -2.67
C GLY A 124 6.75 -18.28 -1.56
N ALA A 125 6.89 -19.59 -1.33
CA ALA A 125 6.01 -20.32 -0.41
C ALA A 125 6.06 -19.81 1.04
N ALA A 126 7.20 -19.26 1.46
CA ALA A 126 7.40 -18.64 2.79
C ALA A 126 7.24 -17.11 2.77
N ASP A 127 7.14 -16.50 1.59
CA ASP A 127 7.09 -15.05 1.45
C ASP A 127 5.68 -14.52 1.75
N VAL A 128 5.65 -13.34 2.34
CA VAL A 128 4.43 -12.67 2.77
C VAL A 128 4.54 -11.19 2.47
N MET A 129 3.41 -10.53 2.25
CA MET A 129 3.32 -9.08 2.33
C MET A 129 2.30 -8.72 3.39
N THR A 130 2.56 -7.67 4.15
CA THR A 130 1.73 -7.25 5.27
C THR A 130 1.44 -5.75 5.22
N CYS A 131 0.38 -5.35 5.91
CA CYS A 131 0.20 -3.96 6.33
C CYS A 131 -0.44 -3.97 7.72
N ALA A 132 -0.02 -3.06 8.58
CA ALA A 132 -0.69 -2.81 9.85
C ALA A 132 -1.53 -1.52 9.72
N VAL A 133 -2.79 -1.60 10.10
CA VAL A 133 -3.68 -0.43 10.19
C VAL A 133 -3.71 0.00 11.66
N PRO A 134 -3.40 1.26 11.96
CA PRO A 134 -3.25 1.75 13.33
C PRO A 134 -4.56 1.66 14.12
N SER A 135 -5.68 1.97 13.46
CA SER A 135 -7.00 1.92 14.06
C SER A 135 -8.06 1.66 13.00
N PHE A 136 -9.01 0.78 13.31
CA PHE A 136 -10.20 0.52 12.50
C PHE A 136 -11.44 0.72 13.34
N ALA A 137 -12.43 1.39 12.78
CA ALA A 137 -13.68 1.68 13.47
C ALA A 137 -14.74 0.66 13.06
N ALA A 138 -15.50 0.15 14.03
CA ALA A 138 -16.60 -0.76 13.73
C ALA A 138 -17.58 -0.10 12.75
N GLY A 139 -17.98 -0.83 11.70
CA GLY A 139 -18.85 -0.32 10.66
C GLY A 139 -18.20 0.62 9.63
N SER A 140 -16.90 0.92 9.72
CA SER A 140 -16.20 1.71 8.71
C SER A 140 -15.87 0.91 7.45
N SER A 141 -15.64 1.63 6.35
CA SER A 141 -15.03 1.08 5.15
C SER A 141 -13.64 1.68 4.97
N THR A 142 -12.59 0.85 5.04
CA THR A 142 -11.20 1.30 4.92
C THR A 142 -10.54 0.62 3.73
N MET A 143 -9.80 1.37 2.93
CA MET A 143 -9.01 0.86 1.80
C MET A 143 -7.52 0.92 2.15
N VAL A 144 -6.80 -0.19 2.00
CA VAL A 144 -5.37 -0.26 2.35
C VAL A 144 -4.52 -0.79 1.21
N GLN A 145 -3.23 -0.45 1.23
CA GLN A 145 -2.22 -1.02 0.36
C GLN A 145 -1.47 -2.14 1.09
N VAL A 146 -1.35 -3.30 0.46
CA VAL A 146 -0.50 -4.40 0.92
C VAL A 146 0.70 -4.49 -0.02
N THR A 147 1.80 -3.84 0.35
CA THR A 147 2.98 -3.67 -0.50
C THR A 147 4.26 -3.96 0.28
N PRO A 148 5.42 -4.03 -0.39
CA PRO A 148 6.71 -4.08 0.30
C PRO A 148 6.92 -2.96 1.33
N LEU A 149 6.46 -1.72 1.07
CA LEU A 149 6.63 -0.60 2.00
C LEU A 149 5.79 -0.77 3.26
N THR A 150 4.51 -1.12 3.12
CA THR A 150 3.65 -1.36 4.29
C THR A 150 4.09 -2.59 5.08
N SER A 151 4.77 -3.54 4.42
CA SER A 151 5.32 -4.72 5.07
C SER A 151 6.52 -4.35 5.94
N MET A 152 7.42 -3.50 5.43
CA MET A 152 8.54 -2.93 6.20
C MET A 152 8.05 -2.13 7.41
N ALA A 153 7.03 -1.29 7.23
CA ALA A 153 6.44 -0.54 8.34
C ALA A 153 5.84 -1.46 9.40
N GLN A 154 5.15 -2.53 8.98
CA GLN A 154 4.56 -3.48 9.92
C GLN A 154 5.62 -4.20 10.77
N VAL A 155 6.69 -4.70 10.17
CA VAL A 155 7.75 -5.42 10.90
C VAL A 155 8.58 -4.49 11.78
N MET A 156 8.79 -3.23 11.36
CA MET A 156 9.37 -2.18 12.20
C MET A 156 8.48 -1.94 13.44
N ALA A 157 7.17 -1.72 13.26
CA ALA A 157 6.23 -1.56 14.38
C ALA A 157 6.21 -2.78 15.32
N GLN A 158 6.32 -3.98 14.76
CA GLN A 158 6.41 -5.21 15.55
C GLN A 158 7.70 -5.31 16.39
N GLY A 159 8.81 -4.75 15.90
CA GLY A 159 10.09 -4.68 16.61
C GLY A 159 10.15 -3.60 17.69
N MET A 160 9.25 -2.61 17.66
CA MET A 160 9.22 -1.53 18.66
C MET A 160 8.77 -2.04 20.04
N PRO A 161 9.19 -1.37 21.14
CA PRO A 161 8.69 -1.67 22.48
C PRO A 161 7.16 -1.63 22.54
N GLY A 162 6.56 -2.71 23.03
CA GLY A 162 5.11 -2.87 23.07
C GLY A 162 4.47 -3.39 21.77
N GLY A 163 5.25 -3.64 20.71
CA GLY A 163 4.80 -4.23 19.45
C GLY A 163 3.91 -3.30 18.63
N MET A 164 3.01 -3.87 17.84
CA MET A 164 2.08 -3.17 16.93
C MET A 164 0.95 -2.41 17.68
N THR A 165 1.28 -1.51 18.59
CA THR A 165 0.31 -0.55 19.14
C THR A 165 -0.12 0.45 18.05
N GLU A 166 -1.27 1.12 18.22
CA GLU A 166 -1.74 2.18 17.30
C GLU A 166 -0.63 3.21 17.03
N ALA A 167 -0.01 3.73 18.09
CA ALA A 167 1.09 4.70 18.00
C ALA A 167 2.34 4.15 17.28
N ASN A 168 2.74 2.90 17.54
CA ASN A 168 3.91 2.30 16.88
C ASN A 168 3.63 2.03 15.39
N VAL A 169 2.42 1.61 15.05
CA VAL A 169 2.00 1.41 13.65
C VAL A 169 1.98 2.75 12.91
N ASP A 170 1.42 3.80 13.50
CA ASP A 170 1.44 5.15 12.92
C ASP A 170 2.85 5.68 12.72
N SER A 171 3.71 5.53 13.75
CA SER A 171 5.11 5.95 13.67
C SER A 171 5.85 5.21 12.58
N ALA A 172 5.74 3.88 12.51
CA ALA A 172 6.45 3.08 11.53
C ALA A 172 5.98 3.35 10.09
N ASN A 173 4.65 3.51 9.88
CA ASN A 173 4.10 3.91 8.59
C ASN A 173 4.67 5.27 8.15
N SER A 174 4.74 6.23 9.08
CA SER A 174 5.28 7.57 8.83
C SER A 174 6.79 7.55 8.55
N SER A 175 7.58 6.79 9.30
CA SER A 175 9.04 6.71 9.12
C SER A 175 9.42 6.03 7.81
N VAL A 176 8.79 4.89 7.48
CA VAL A 176 9.02 4.20 6.19
C VAL A 176 8.52 5.08 5.03
N GLY A 177 7.35 5.68 5.17
CA GLY A 177 6.81 6.59 4.16
C GLY A 177 7.74 7.78 3.90
N SER A 178 8.18 8.43 4.98
CA SER A 178 9.15 9.54 4.91
C SER A 178 10.44 9.10 4.23
N TYR A 179 11.00 7.94 4.60
CA TYR A 179 12.22 7.40 3.99
C TYR A 179 12.12 7.33 2.46
N PHE A 180 11.03 6.77 1.94
CA PHE A 180 10.78 6.62 0.50
C PHE A 180 10.06 7.81 -0.16
N SER A 181 9.89 8.92 0.56
CA SER A 181 9.20 10.13 0.07
C SER A 181 7.76 9.84 -0.40
N CYS A 182 7.05 9.00 0.35
CA CYS A 182 5.63 8.67 0.22
C CYS A 182 4.95 8.95 1.58
N GLY A 183 4.21 10.05 1.70
CA GLY A 183 3.65 10.49 2.98
C GLY A 183 2.69 9.49 3.63
N ASP A 184 1.86 8.82 2.83
CA ASP A 184 0.89 7.82 3.29
C ASP A 184 1.00 6.52 2.50
N ILE A 185 1.90 5.63 2.93
CA ILE A 185 2.09 4.32 2.30
C ILE A 185 0.88 3.39 2.44
N LEU A 186 -0.04 3.67 3.38
CA LEU A 186 -1.18 2.81 3.68
C LEU A 186 -2.37 3.08 2.76
N HIS A 187 -2.61 4.33 2.39
CA HIS A 187 -3.76 4.73 1.58
C HIS A 187 -3.38 5.23 0.16
N THR A 188 -2.14 5.66 -0.07
CA THR A 188 -1.68 6.05 -1.41
C THR A 188 -1.52 4.83 -2.30
N ILE A 189 -2.29 4.75 -3.38
CA ILE A 189 -2.15 3.69 -4.39
C ILE A 189 -0.83 3.90 -5.16
N PRO A 190 0.09 2.91 -5.23
CA PRO A 190 1.32 3.07 -6.00
C PRO A 190 1.04 3.14 -7.51
N MET A 191 1.81 3.96 -8.23
CA MET A 191 1.74 4.02 -9.70
C MET A 191 2.15 2.67 -10.32
N ASP A 192 1.49 2.24 -11.39
CA ASP A 192 1.97 1.10 -12.20
C ASP A 192 3.04 1.52 -13.20
N PRO A 193 4.31 1.13 -13.04
CA PRO A 193 5.31 1.45 -14.04
C PRO A 193 5.14 0.70 -15.37
N LEU A 194 4.36 -0.40 -15.38
CA LEU A 194 4.12 -1.20 -16.58
C LEU A 194 2.93 -0.69 -17.42
N VAL A 195 2.11 0.20 -16.86
CA VAL A 195 1.02 0.84 -17.60
C VAL A 195 1.56 2.04 -18.37
N SER A 196 1.33 2.03 -19.68
CA SER A 196 1.79 3.10 -20.58
C SER A 196 1.23 4.46 -20.16
N GLY A 197 2.11 5.44 -19.92
CA GLY A 197 1.72 6.81 -19.59
C GLY A 197 1.15 7.03 -18.19
N SER A 198 1.19 6.02 -17.31
CA SER A 198 0.68 6.13 -15.93
C SER A 198 1.32 7.23 -15.09
N GLY A 199 2.50 7.73 -15.49
CA GLY A 199 3.22 8.80 -14.83
C GLY A 199 2.72 10.22 -15.15
N ALA A 200 1.90 10.39 -16.19
CA ALA A 200 1.45 11.71 -16.63
C ALA A 200 0.60 12.43 -15.57
N ASP A 201 -0.34 11.71 -14.96
CA ASP A 201 -1.29 12.25 -13.98
C ASP A 201 -0.98 11.79 -12.54
N ALA A 202 0.08 11.01 -12.34
CA ALA A 202 0.48 10.52 -11.02
C ALA A 202 1.07 11.66 -10.18
N THR A 203 0.65 11.74 -8.91
CA THR A 203 1.31 12.62 -7.94
C THR A 203 2.75 12.16 -7.71
N GLN A 204 3.63 13.08 -7.29
CA GLN A 204 5.03 12.73 -7.01
C GLN A 204 5.15 11.59 -6.00
N GLU A 205 4.29 11.57 -4.98
CA GLU A 205 4.23 10.50 -4.00
C GLU A 205 3.85 9.14 -4.63
N THR A 206 2.83 9.12 -5.49
CA THR A 206 2.40 7.91 -6.21
C THR A 206 3.50 7.39 -7.15
N LYS A 207 4.25 8.30 -7.79
CA LYS A 207 5.46 7.98 -8.58
C LYS A 207 6.56 7.38 -7.69
N ASN A 208 6.88 8.04 -6.58
CA ASN A 208 7.91 7.59 -5.63
C ASN A 208 7.62 6.19 -5.10
N TYR A 209 6.37 5.94 -4.72
CA TYR A 209 5.92 4.64 -4.25
C TYR A 209 6.08 3.58 -5.35
N GLY A 210 5.47 3.79 -6.52
CA GLY A 210 5.52 2.81 -7.62
C GLY A 210 6.95 2.52 -8.11
N MET A 211 7.78 3.56 -8.23
CA MET A 211 9.18 3.42 -8.65
C MET A 211 10.06 2.74 -7.60
N THR A 212 9.74 2.90 -6.31
CA THR A 212 10.44 2.18 -5.25
C THR A 212 10.15 0.68 -5.32
N LEU A 213 8.89 0.30 -5.55
CA LEU A 213 8.53 -1.12 -5.73
C LEU A 213 9.23 -1.73 -6.96
N ALA A 214 9.28 -0.96 -8.05
CA ALA A 214 9.99 -1.35 -9.27
C ALA A 214 11.51 -1.45 -9.06
N ALA A 215 12.10 -0.57 -8.26
CA ALA A 215 13.52 -0.61 -7.91
C ALA A 215 13.86 -1.88 -7.11
N MET A 216 12.99 -2.32 -6.19
CA MET A 216 13.17 -3.59 -5.48
C MET A 216 13.11 -4.78 -6.44
N SER A 217 12.19 -4.77 -7.41
CA SER A 217 12.13 -5.78 -8.48
C SER A 217 13.40 -5.77 -9.34
N GLN A 218 13.89 -4.59 -9.74
CA GLN A 218 15.12 -4.43 -10.51
C GLN A 218 16.34 -4.95 -9.74
N TYR A 219 16.43 -4.65 -8.45
CA TYR A 219 17.52 -5.15 -7.62
C TYR A 219 17.46 -6.68 -7.45
N ALA A 220 16.27 -7.25 -7.30
CA ALA A 220 16.09 -8.71 -7.30
C ALA A 220 16.55 -9.36 -8.62
N MET A 221 16.25 -8.73 -9.75
CA MET A 221 16.74 -9.18 -11.06
C MET A 221 18.27 -9.10 -11.16
N MET A 222 18.90 -8.02 -10.68
CA MET A 222 20.37 -7.86 -10.65
C MET A 222 21.05 -8.94 -9.82
N LEU A 223 20.41 -9.39 -8.74
CA LEU A 223 20.88 -10.52 -7.92
C LEU A 223 20.58 -11.89 -8.55
N GLY A 224 19.87 -11.96 -9.68
CA GLY A 224 19.55 -13.23 -10.35
C GLY A 224 18.44 -14.03 -9.66
N MET A 225 17.51 -13.36 -8.97
CA MET A 225 16.35 -14.01 -8.32
C MET A 225 15.29 -14.41 -9.37
N THR A 226 15.52 -15.54 -10.05
CA THR A 226 14.68 -16.00 -11.18
C THR A 226 13.43 -16.78 -10.78
N GLY A 227 13.39 -17.37 -9.58
CA GLY A 227 12.25 -18.18 -9.13
C GLY A 227 11.12 -17.37 -8.51
N SER A 228 11.46 -16.31 -7.78
CA SER A 228 10.52 -15.29 -7.31
C SER A 228 11.30 -14.08 -6.77
N SER A 229 10.93 -12.89 -7.21
CA SER A 229 11.45 -11.64 -6.65
C SER A 229 10.75 -11.22 -5.34
N SER A 230 9.81 -12.02 -4.79
CA SER A 230 9.19 -11.75 -3.49
C SER A 230 10.15 -12.00 -2.33
N GLY A 231 11.19 -12.81 -2.51
CA GLY A 231 12.24 -12.99 -1.50
C GLY A 231 12.98 -11.67 -1.20
N MET A 232 13.07 -10.76 -2.17
CA MET A 232 13.59 -9.41 -1.94
C MET A 232 12.74 -8.63 -0.94
N VAL A 233 11.41 -8.79 -1.00
CA VAL A 233 10.51 -8.18 -0.01
C VAL A 233 10.77 -8.74 1.37
N THR A 234 10.95 -10.06 1.46
CA THR A 234 11.30 -10.73 2.71
C THR A 234 12.59 -10.20 3.31
N ALA A 235 13.64 -10.02 2.50
CA ALA A 235 14.89 -9.44 2.97
C ALA A 235 14.73 -7.97 3.42
N MET A 236 14.05 -7.15 2.63
CA MET A 236 13.81 -5.73 2.98
C MET A 236 12.97 -5.58 4.26
N MET A 237 12.01 -6.48 4.50
CA MET A 237 11.29 -6.56 5.78
C MET A 237 12.25 -6.88 6.94
N GLN A 238 13.12 -7.87 6.76
CA GLN A 238 14.06 -8.27 7.79
C GLN A 238 15.03 -7.13 8.14
N ASP A 239 15.50 -6.41 7.13
CA ASP A 239 16.36 -5.23 7.28
C ASP A 239 15.63 -4.09 8.02
N ALA A 240 14.42 -3.74 7.59
CA ALA A 240 13.64 -2.67 8.23
C ALA A 240 13.23 -2.95 9.69
N SER A 241 13.29 -4.20 10.14
CA SER A 241 12.72 -4.63 11.43
C SER A 241 13.40 -4.02 12.65
N ASP A 242 14.65 -3.58 12.54
CA ASP A 242 15.38 -2.90 13.62
C ASP A 242 15.39 -1.36 13.46
N GLY A 243 14.66 -0.84 12.47
CA GLY A 243 14.59 0.59 12.17
C GLY A 243 15.75 1.10 11.30
N THR A 244 16.64 0.23 10.78
CA THR A 244 17.77 0.64 9.96
C THR A 244 17.93 -0.25 8.72
N MET A 245 17.92 0.35 7.53
CA MET A 245 18.18 -0.33 6.27
C MET A 245 19.69 -0.51 6.02
N ASN A 246 20.31 -1.48 6.69
CA ASN A 246 21.78 -1.69 6.72
C ASN A 246 22.22 -3.14 6.39
N GLY A 247 21.34 -3.95 5.83
CA GLY A 247 21.54 -5.37 5.56
C GLY A 247 21.55 -6.26 6.82
N MET A 248 21.12 -5.76 7.98
CA MET A 248 21.10 -6.49 9.25
C MET A 248 19.72 -6.44 9.91
N MET A 249 19.40 -7.50 10.63
CA MET A 249 18.31 -7.59 11.58
C MET A 249 18.93 -7.56 12.98
N GLY A 250 19.05 -6.36 13.56
CA GLY A 250 19.79 -6.13 14.79
C GLY A 250 21.28 -6.41 14.59
N SER A 251 21.77 -7.51 15.15
CA SER A 251 23.17 -7.95 14.98
C SER A 251 23.34 -9.10 13.98
N THR A 252 22.25 -9.59 13.38
CA THR A 252 22.27 -10.74 12.47
C THR A 252 22.18 -10.26 11.03
N GLN A 253 23.10 -10.68 10.16
CA GLN A 253 23.02 -10.30 8.75
C GLN A 253 21.78 -10.91 8.09
N VAL A 254 21.07 -10.11 7.29
CA VAL A 254 19.87 -10.56 6.57
C VAL A 254 20.27 -11.55 5.48
N SER A 255 19.52 -12.65 5.38
CA SER A 255 19.72 -13.68 4.36
C SER A 255 18.81 -13.41 3.16
N MET A 256 19.38 -13.37 1.97
CA MET A 256 18.67 -13.22 0.70
C MET A 256 18.17 -14.59 0.21
N GLY A 257 17.34 -15.25 1.02
CA GLY A 257 16.75 -16.56 0.67
C GLY A 257 15.94 -16.48 -0.63
N GLY A 258 16.04 -17.51 -1.49
CA GLY A 258 15.29 -17.61 -2.75
C GLY A 258 16.13 -17.70 -4.02
N MET A 259 17.46 -17.59 -3.93
CA MET A 259 18.36 -17.90 -5.05
C MET A 259 18.51 -19.42 -5.18
N GLY A 260 17.64 -20.04 -5.99
CA GLY A 260 17.78 -21.42 -6.47
C GLY A 260 18.96 -21.59 -7.45
N GLY A 261 20.13 -21.04 -7.12
CA GLY A 261 21.37 -21.20 -7.87
C GLY A 261 22.13 -22.42 -7.37
N MET A 262 22.69 -23.18 -8.31
CA MET A 262 23.32 -24.51 -8.15
C MET A 262 24.58 -24.56 -7.26
N MET A 263 24.85 -23.54 -6.46
CA MET A 263 25.99 -23.43 -5.54
C MET A 263 25.43 -22.99 -4.19
N GLY A 264 25.24 -23.92 -3.25
CA GLY A 264 24.53 -23.75 -1.97
C GLY A 264 25.16 -22.78 -0.96
N GLY A 265 25.56 -21.58 -1.37
CA GLY A 265 25.95 -20.48 -0.51
C GLY A 265 24.74 -19.59 -0.19
N THR A 266 24.51 -19.31 1.08
CA THR A 266 23.55 -18.30 1.53
C THR A 266 24.09 -16.92 1.14
N MET A 267 23.50 -16.28 0.14
CA MET A 267 23.77 -14.88 -0.17
C MET A 267 23.22 -14.03 0.98
N THR A 268 24.06 -13.17 1.53
CA THR A 268 23.66 -12.22 2.57
C THR A 268 23.44 -10.84 1.97
N MET A 269 22.55 -10.06 2.58
CA MET A 269 22.17 -8.73 2.11
C MET A 269 23.34 -7.76 2.31
N PRO A 270 23.80 -7.06 1.25
CA PRO A 270 24.76 -5.97 1.38
C PRO A 270 24.20 -4.82 2.22
N SER A 271 25.07 -4.12 2.96
CA SER A 271 24.62 -3.02 3.82
C SER A 271 24.09 -1.79 3.08
N ALA A 272 24.42 -1.66 1.79
CA ALA A 272 23.93 -0.59 0.94
C ALA A 272 22.62 -0.94 0.21
N THR A 273 22.03 -2.12 0.47
CA THR A 273 20.87 -2.62 -0.28
C THR A 273 19.71 -1.64 -0.25
N GLY A 274 19.28 -1.17 0.93
CA GLY A 274 18.17 -0.23 1.06
C GLY A 274 18.53 1.24 0.79
N THR A 275 19.80 1.55 0.50
CA THR A 275 20.31 2.92 0.30
C THR A 275 20.83 3.11 -1.13
N THR A 276 22.14 3.15 -1.33
CA THR A 276 22.79 3.47 -2.62
C THR A 276 22.55 2.40 -3.68
N GLU A 277 22.43 1.13 -3.31
CA GLU A 277 22.17 0.06 -4.29
C GLU A 277 20.71 0.10 -4.76
N LEU A 278 19.74 0.36 -3.88
CA LEU A 278 18.36 0.61 -4.28
C LEU A 278 18.23 1.86 -5.16
N ALA A 279 18.96 2.94 -4.84
CA ALA A 279 19.00 4.13 -5.68
C ALA A 279 19.55 3.82 -7.08
N THR A 280 20.59 2.99 -7.15
CA THR A 280 21.17 2.53 -8.42
C THR A 280 20.16 1.68 -9.21
N ALA A 281 19.50 0.73 -8.55
CA ALA A 281 18.45 -0.08 -9.16
C ALA A 281 17.27 0.78 -9.65
N MET A 282 16.89 1.81 -8.91
CA MET A 282 15.86 2.76 -9.34
C MET A 282 16.25 3.47 -10.64
N GLY A 283 17.49 3.98 -10.73
CA GLY A 283 17.99 4.62 -11.96
C GLY A 283 18.04 3.67 -13.15
N GLN A 284 18.43 2.41 -12.92
CA GLN A 284 18.42 1.37 -13.96
C GLN A 284 17.01 1.05 -14.43
N PHE A 285 16.05 0.91 -13.51
CA PHE A 285 14.67 0.63 -13.86
C PHE A 285 14.05 1.75 -14.70
N ILE A 286 14.21 3.01 -14.27
CA ILE A 286 13.62 4.18 -14.94
C ILE A 286 14.10 4.30 -16.38
N THR A 287 15.38 3.98 -16.63
CA THR A 287 15.99 4.07 -17.97
C THR A 287 15.79 2.79 -18.80
N SER A 288 15.18 1.75 -18.23
CA SER A 288 14.89 0.50 -18.92
C SER A 288 13.64 0.58 -19.81
N ASN A 289 13.54 -0.36 -20.76
CA ASN A 289 12.35 -0.53 -21.58
C ASN A 289 11.11 -1.05 -20.80
N MET A 290 11.28 -1.48 -19.54
CA MET A 290 10.16 -1.93 -18.71
C MET A 290 9.40 -0.75 -18.10
N ASN A 291 10.04 0.41 -17.94
CA ASN A 291 9.35 1.61 -17.51
C ASN A 291 8.50 2.17 -18.66
N ARG A 292 7.21 1.86 -18.62
CA ARG A 292 6.20 2.36 -19.59
C ARG A 292 5.45 3.57 -19.06
N SER A 293 5.62 3.93 -17.79
CA SER A 293 4.90 5.04 -17.16
C SER A 293 5.16 6.40 -17.80
N GLY A 294 6.31 6.59 -18.43
CA GLY A 294 6.77 7.89 -18.91
C GLY A 294 7.33 8.81 -17.81
N VAL A 295 7.48 8.34 -16.57
CA VAL A 295 8.20 9.08 -15.52
C VAL A 295 9.67 9.23 -15.91
N PRO A 296 10.18 10.47 -16.05
CA PRO A 296 11.57 10.72 -16.38
C PRO A 296 12.48 10.54 -15.16
N LEU A 297 13.77 10.29 -15.41
CA LEU A 297 14.79 10.19 -14.34
C LEU A 297 14.84 11.45 -13.45
N ALA A 298 14.60 12.63 -14.03
CA ALA A 298 14.60 13.89 -13.30
C ALA A 298 13.56 13.93 -12.17
N ASP A 299 12.39 13.32 -12.35
CA ASP A 299 11.34 13.27 -11.33
C ASP A 299 11.76 12.40 -10.13
N MET A 300 12.63 11.43 -10.36
CA MET A 300 13.07 10.47 -9.35
C MET A 300 14.42 10.80 -8.73
N GLN A 301 15.17 11.72 -9.33
CA GLN A 301 16.47 12.16 -8.86
C GLN A 301 16.47 12.62 -7.39
N PRO A 302 15.45 13.36 -6.88
CA PRO A 302 15.41 13.75 -5.47
C PRO A 302 15.37 12.53 -4.53
N LEU A 303 14.56 11.51 -4.85
CA LEU A 303 14.46 10.29 -4.06
C LEU A 303 15.76 9.47 -4.15
N MET A 304 16.33 9.32 -5.35
CA MET A 304 17.60 8.61 -5.54
C MET A 304 18.75 9.27 -4.77
N ASN A 305 18.81 10.60 -4.75
CA ASN A 305 19.80 11.35 -3.98
C ASN A 305 19.60 11.15 -2.48
N LYS A 306 18.34 11.17 -2.02
CA LYS A 306 18.00 10.91 -0.62
C LYS A 306 18.46 9.52 -0.18
N LEU A 307 18.14 8.48 -0.97
CA LEU A 307 18.55 7.11 -0.68
C LEU A 307 20.08 6.95 -0.68
N SER A 308 20.77 7.56 -1.66
CA SER A 308 22.24 7.52 -1.76
C SER A 308 22.95 8.23 -0.61
N ALA A 309 22.33 9.26 -0.03
CA ALA A 309 22.88 10.02 1.09
C ALA A 309 22.44 9.48 2.46
N SER A 310 21.58 8.46 2.50
CA SER A 310 20.98 7.94 3.72
C SER A 310 21.96 7.08 4.52
N SER A 311 21.90 7.19 5.85
CA SER A 311 22.55 6.28 6.79
C SER A 311 21.78 4.95 6.97
N GLY A 312 20.61 4.81 6.33
CA GLY A 312 19.72 3.67 6.51
C GLY A 312 18.66 3.87 7.59
N GLU A 313 18.78 4.86 8.47
CA GLU A 313 17.84 5.05 9.59
C GLU A 313 16.42 5.43 9.10
N LEU A 314 15.43 4.67 9.55
CA LEU A 314 14.00 4.93 9.36
C LEU A 314 13.53 5.88 10.49
N ARG A 315 13.43 7.18 10.17
CA ARG A 315 12.97 8.23 11.09
C ARG A 315 11.78 8.97 10.51
#